data_AF-A0A7Y4JXM7-F1
#
_entry.id   AF-A0A7Y4JXM7-F1
#
_cell.length_a   1.000
_cell.length_b   1.000
_cell.length_c   1.000
_cell.angle_alpha   90.00
_cell.angle_beta   90.00
_cell.angle_gamma   90.00
#
_symmetry.space_group_name_H-M   'P 1'
#
loop_
_entity.id
_entity.type
_entity.pdbx_description
1 polymer ?
#
loop_
_entity_poly.entity_id
_entity_poly.type
_entity_poly.pdbx_seq_one_letter_code
_entity_poly.pdbx_strand_id
1 'polypeptide(L)'
;MSGLPPRQRLGHLLRSLSKNLPGQLDGLLENARFQDGAAALQRLADPSHVEKALSRMSPEEAGWLADLLTERWSWIADVQLDPVVAIDAPEELWIGAEPIRLPISLAAVGLDEGFEALWEGAVLPGPPSSRATLLARPPEGKTPEVARVRAQVRASVKGQRCVLIAQAQVALRRPSVVVSDDRRRLLAQDQSGRPAVGCRLEIGAEVHLTGTGGLVELEVPAPSGVLLKLEGIPAGRIPGGKP
;
A
#
# COMPACT_ATOMS: atom_id res chain seq x y z
N MET A 1 -8.06 0.19 -18.50
CA MET A 1 -7.14 0.67 -17.45
C MET A 1 -6.79 -0.51 -16.55
N SER A 2 -5.51 -0.74 -16.24
CA SER A 2 -5.08 -1.88 -15.41
C SER A 2 -5.64 -1.76 -14.00
N GLY A 3 -6.23 -2.81 -13.45
CA GLY A 3 -6.73 -2.84 -12.06
C GLY A 3 -5.63 -2.89 -10.98
N LEU A 4 -4.36 -2.65 -11.34
CA LEU A 4 -3.23 -2.71 -10.41
C LEU A 4 -3.26 -1.52 -9.42
N PRO A 5 -2.89 -1.73 -8.14
CA PRO A 5 -2.65 -0.66 -7.19
C PRO A 5 -1.69 0.41 -7.76
N PRO A 6 -1.90 1.72 -7.49
CA PRO A 6 -1.20 2.80 -8.20
C PRO A 6 0.33 2.72 -8.21
N ARG A 7 0.96 2.46 -7.05
CA ARG A 7 2.42 2.32 -6.95
C ARG A 7 2.93 1.10 -7.71
N GLN A 8 2.20 -0.02 -7.66
CA GLN A 8 2.55 -1.24 -8.39
C GLN A 8 2.36 -1.04 -9.90
N ARG A 9 1.32 -0.31 -10.31
CA ARG A 9 1.09 0.09 -11.70
C ARG A 9 2.27 0.91 -12.23
N LEU A 10 2.72 1.93 -11.49
CA LEU A 10 3.87 2.74 -11.90
C LEU A 10 5.15 1.90 -11.97
N GLY A 11 5.45 1.08 -10.96
CA GLY A 11 6.62 0.20 -10.99
C GLY A 11 6.60 -0.79 -12.15
N HIS A 12 5.43 -1.36 -12.45
CA HIS A 12 5.23 -2.23 -13.60
C HIS A 12 5.43 -1.50 -14.94
N LEU A 13 4.88 -0.29 -15.07
CA LEU A 13 5.06 0.56 -16.25
C LEU A 13 6.52 0.89 -16.48
N LEU A 14 7.25 1.33 -15.45
CA LEU A 14 8.67 1.67 -15.53
C LEU A 14 9.52 0.47 -15.98
N ARG A 15 9.25 -0.73 -15.43
CA ARG A 15 9.93 -1.97 -15.82
C ARG A 15 9.65 -2.35 -17.28
N SER A 16 8.39 -2.25 -17.71
CA SER A 16 8.01 -2.55 -19.09
C SER A 16 8.64 -1.54 -20.05
N LEU A 17 8.65 -0.26 -19.67
CA LEU A 17 9.25 0.83 -20.43
C LEU A 17 10.75 0.64 -20.58
N SER A 18 11.48 0.37 -19.49
CA SER A 18 12.94 0.14 -19.54
C SER A 18 13.33 -1.06 -20.42
N LYS A 19 12.44 -2.05 -20.54
CA LYS A 19 12.68 -3.27 -21.31
C LYS A 19 12.31 -3.11 -22.78
N ASN A 20 11.14 -2.56 -23.08
CA ASN A 20 10.55 -2.59 -24.43
C ASN A 20 10.89 -1.32 -25.23
N LEU A 21 10.92 -0.14 -24.59
CA LEU A 21 11.13 1.12 -25.29
C LEU A 21 12.48 1.19 -26.02
N PRO A 22 13.62 0.70 -25.48
CA PRO A 22 14.88 0.73 -26.20
C PRO A 22 14.85 0.00 -27.55
N GLY A 23 14.17 -1.16 -27.63
CA GLY A 23 14.02 -1.89 -28.89
C GLY A 23 13.05 -1.22 -29.87
N GLN A 24 12.08 -0.46 -29.37
CA GLN A 24 11.15 0.32 -30.21
C GLN A 24 11.80 1.57 -30.81
N LEU A 25 12.83 2.10 -30.15
CA LEU A 25 13.59 3.27 -30.55
C LEU A 25 15.01 2.92 -31.00
N ASP A 26 15.21 1.68 -31.45
CA ASP A 26 16.52 1.21 -31.91
C ASP A 26 17.05 2.09 -33.04
N GLY A 27 18.37 2.28 -33.07
CA GLY A 27 19.06 3.24 -33.96
C GLY A 27 18.86 4.73 -33.62
N LEU A 28 17.72 5.14 -33.03
CA LEU A 28 17.56 6.52 -32.53
C LEU A 28 18.40 6.75 -31.27
N LEU A 29 18.37 5.82 -30.32
CA LEU A 29 19.10 5.93 -29.05
C LEU A 29 20.63 5.89 -29.22
N GLU A 30 21.13 5.44 -30.36
CA GLU A 30 22.57 5.46 -30.70
C GLU A 30 23.08 6.87 -31.00
N ASN A 31 22.18 7.82 -31.29
CA ASN A 31 22.56 9.20 -31.55
C ASN A 31 23.02 9.89 -30.26
N ALA A 32 24.18 10.55 -30.31
CA ALA A 32 24.78 11.25 -29.18
C ALA A 32 23.82 12.21 -28.44
N ARG A 33 22.87 12.82 -29.15
CA ARG A 33 21.87 13.74 -28.56
C ARG A 33 20.91 13.07 -27.57
N PHE A 34 20.82 11.74 -27.55
CA PHE A 34 19.94 10.97 -26.67
C PHE A 34 20.69 10.16 -25.60
N GLN A 35 22.00 10.36 -25.44
CA GLN A 35 22.81 9.65 -24.45
C GLN A 35 22.25 9.78 -23.02
N ASP A 36 21.82 10.98 -22.62
CA ASP A 36 21.22 11.22 -21.31
C ASP A 36 19.90 10.45 -21.14
N GLY A 37 19.10 10.36 -22.20
CA GLY A 37 17.84 9.61 -22.22
C GLY A 37 18.09 8.10 -22.10
N ALA A 38 19.05 7.56 -22.86
CA ALA A 38 19.45 6.16 -22.78
C ALA A 38 19.97 5.81 -21.36
N ALA A 39 20.81 6.67 -20.78
CA ALA A 39 21.31 6.51 -19.42
C ALA A 39 20.19 6.61 -18.36
N ALA A 40 19.19 7.47 -18.56
CA ALA A 40 18.02 7.54 -17.69
C ALA A 40 17.19 6.24 -17.73
N LEU A 41 16.95 5.68 -18.92
CA LEU A 41 16.27 4.39 -19.08
C LEU A 41 17.02 3.24 -18.40
N GLN A 42 18.34 3.21 -18.51
CA GLN A 42 19.17 2.21 -17.83
C GLN A 42 19.07 2.32 -16.30
N ARG A 43 19.00 3.52 -15.74
CA ARG A 43 18.80 3.70 -14.28
C ARG A 43 17.44 3.17 -13.81
N LEU A 44 16.41 3.26 -14.64
CA LEU A 44 15.09 2.70 -14.36
C LEU A 44 15.06 1.16 -14.44
N ALA A 45 16.03 0.55 -15.12
CA ALA A 45 16.13 -0.90 -15.19
C ALA A 45 16.56 -1.54 -13.86
N ASP A 46 17.14 -0.79 -12.92
CA ASP A 46 17.47 -1.27 -11.59
C ASP A 46 16.20 -1.31 -10.70
N PRO A 47 15.70 -2.52 -10.34
CA PRO A 47 14.49 -2.65 -9.55
C PRO A 47 14.62 -2.02 -8.16
N SER A 48 15.82 -1.99 -7.59
CA SER A 48 16.05 -1.50 -6.23
C SER A 48 15.87 0.02 -6.12
N HIS A 49 16.23 0.76 -7.17
CA HIS A 49 16.01 2.20 -7.23
C HIS A 49 14.53 2.54 -7.37
N VAL A 50 13.83 1.80 -8.24
CA VAL A 50 12.39 1.98 -8.47
C VAL A 50 11.61 1.69 -7.18
N GLU A 51 11.89 0.58 -6.49
CA GLU A 51 11.22 0.24 -5.23
C GLU A 51 11.42 1.29 -4.15
N LYS A 52 12.66 1.79 -3.98
CA LYS A 52 12.96 2.86 -3.01
C LYS A 52 12.20 4.14 -3.33
N ALA A 53 12.14 4.54 -4.61
CA ALA A 53 11.42 5.74 -5.03
C ALA A 53 9.90 5.59 -4.80
N LEU A 54 9.32 4.46 -5.21
CA LEU A 54 7.89 4.20 -5.06
C LEU A 54 7.45 4.15 -3.60
N SER A 55 8.28 3.62 -2.69
CA SER A 55 7.95 3.55 -1.26
C SER A 55 7.79 4.92 -0.58
N ARG A 56 8.33 5.99 -1.19
CA ARG A 56 8.26 7.37 -0.67
C ARG A 56 7.17 8.21 -1.34
N MET A 57 6.57 7.71 -2.40
CA MET A 57 5.60 8.41 -3.24
C MET A 57 4.19 8.16 -2.74
N SER A 58 3.27 9.14 -2.80
CA SER A 58 1.86 8.86 -2.47
C SER A 58 1.20 7.99 -3.56
N PRO A 59 0.12 7.24 -3.26
CA PRO A 59 -0.61 6.49 -4.29
C PRO A 59 -1.16 7.39 -5.40
N GLU A 60 -1.61 8.59 -5.06
CA GLU A 60 -2.15 9.59 -6.00
C GLU A 60 -1.06 10.08 -6.96
N GLU A 61 0.10 10.45 -6.41
CA GLU A 61 1.27 10.86 -7.19
C GLU A 61 1.73 9.73 -8.12
N ALA A 62 1.79 8.49 -7.61
CA ALA A 62 2.15 7.33 -8.42
C ALA A 62 1.14 7.05 -9.54
N GLY A 63 -0.15 7.21 -9.26
CA GLY A 63 -1.22 7.07 -10.24
C GLY A 63 -1.10 8.11 -11.36
N TRP A 64 -0.96 9.38 -10.99
CA TRP A 64 -0.79 10.48 -11.94
C TRP A 64 0.46 10.31 -12.82
N LEU A 65 1.61 9.95 -12.23
CA LEU A 65 2.84 9.68 -12.98
C LEU A 65 2.68 8.48 -13.93
N ALA A 66 1.98 7.42 -13.50
CA ALA A 66 1.73 6.29 -14.37
C ALA A 66 0.87 6.67 -15.58
N ASP A 67 -0.16 7.49 -15.39
CA ASP A 67 -1.00 7.99 -16.48
C ASP A 67 -0.18 8.86 -17.45
N LEU A 68 0.57 9.83 -16.93
CA LEU A 68 1.40 10.73 -17.74
C LEU A 68 2.46 9.96 -18.55
N LEU A 69 3.13 8.98 -17.94
CA LEU A 69 4.13 8.16 -18.64
C LEU A 69 3.49 7.27 -19.70
N THR A 70 2.31 6.70 -19.42
CA THR A 70 1.57 5.89 -20.40
C THR A 70 1.19 6.73 -21.62
N GLU A 71 0.67 7.94 -21.40
CA GLU A 71 0.32 8.88 -22.47
C GLU A 71 1.55 9.28 -23.29
N ARG A 72 2.66 9.63 -22.64
CA ARG A 72 3.89 10.00 -23.36
C ARG A 72 4.48 8.85 -24.14
N TRP A 73 4.43 7.64 -23.62
CA TRP A 73 4.89 6.46 -24.36
C TRP A 73 4.03 6.25 -25.61
N SER A 74 2.71 6.34 -25.50
CA SER A 74 1.82 6.13 -26.66
C SER A 74 2.03 7.12 -27.82
N TRP A 75 2.60 8.30 -27.55
CA TRP A 75 2.95 9.27 -28.59
C TRP A 75 4.20 8.92 -29.39
N ILE A 76 5.12 8.13 -28.81
CA ILE A 76 6.43 7.82 -29.40
C ILE A 76 6.54 6.38 -29.89
N ALA A 77 5.79 5.45 -29.30
CA ALA A 77 5.78 4.05 -29.67
C ALA A 77 4.53 3.34 -29.14
N ASP A 78 4.24 2.14 -29.65
CA ASP A 78 3.16 1.31 -29.12
C ASP A 78 3.41 0.92 -27.66
N VAL A 79 2.43 1.10 -26.78
CA VAL A 79 2.58 0.75 -25.37
C VAL A 79 2.60 -0.78 -25.21
N GLN A 80 3.75 -1.33 -24.83
CA GLN A 80 3.94 -2.76 -24.59
C GLN A 80 4.18 -3.03 -23.10
N LEU A 81 3.18 -3.62 -22.44
CA LEU A 81 3.25 -4.01 -21.04
C LEU A 81 3.53 -5.50 -20.91
N ASP A 82 4.50 -5.85 -20.06
CA ASP A 82 4.75 -7.25 -19.71
C ASP A 82 3.58 -7.83 -18.90
N PRO A 83 3.33 -9.15 -18.94
CA PRO A 83 2.33 -9.77 -18.08
C PRO A 83 2.74 -9.62 -16.61
N VAL A 84 1.80 -9.20 -15.76
CA VAL A 84 2.03 -9.06 -14.31
C VAL A 84 0.76 -9.35 -13.52
N VAL A 85 0.97 -9.78 -12.28
CA VAL A 85 -0.10 -9.93 -11.29
C VAL A 85 0.34 -9.31 -9.97
N ALA A 86 -0.60 -8.70 -9.27
CA ALA A 86 -0.37 -8.11 -7.96
C ALA A 86 -1.56 -8.33 -7.04
N ILE A 87 -1.32 -8.26 -5.73
CA ILE A 87 -2.37 -8.40 -4.73
C ILE A 87 -2.90 -6.99 -4.42
N ASP A 88 -4.20 -6.81 -4.61
CA ASP A 88 -4.94 -5.64 -4.16
C ASP A 88 -5.31 -5.84 -2.67
N ALA A 89 -4.54 -5.17 -1.82
CA ALA A 89 -4.66 -5.17 -0.37
C ALA A 89 -4.28 -3.78 0.16
N PRO A 90 -4.83 -3.35 1.31
CA PRO A 90 -4.43 -2.10 1.93
C PRO A 90 -2.96 -2.15 2.35
N GLU A 91 -2.29 -1.00 2.35
CA GLU A 91 -0.90 -0.90 2.82
C GLU A 91 -0.79 -1.02 4.34
N GLU A 92 -1.83 -0.58 5.05
CA GLU A 92 -1.89 -0.59 6.50
C GLU A 92 -3.30 -0.86 7.01
N LEU A 93 -3.37 -1.46 8.21
CA LEU A 93 -4.60 -1.74 8.93
C LEU A 93 -4.43 -1.39 10.41
N TRP A 94 -5.39 -0.65 10.96
CA TRP A 94 -5.54 -0.49 12.40
C TRP A 94 -6.15 -1.77 12.99
N ILE A 95 -5.52 -2.34 14.02
CA ILE A 95 -5.88 -3.62 14.64
C ILE A 95 -6.07 -3.43 16.14
N GLY A 96 -7.19 -3.97 16.65
CA GLY A 96 -7.53 -4.02 18.07
C GLY A 96 -7.06 -5.31 18.76
N ALA A 97 -7.89 -5.79 19.69
CA ALA A 97 -7.67 -7.07 20.36
C ALA A 97 -8.13 -8.27 19.53
N GLU A 98 -9.06 -8.06 18.59
CA GLU A 98 -9.63 -9.12 17.75
C GLU A 98 -8.99 -9.14 16.35
N PRO A 99 -8.83 -10.32 15.73
CA PRO A 99 -8.38 -10.42 14.35
C PRO A 99 -9.36 -9.80 13.35
N ILE A 100 -8.83 -9.13 12.32
CA ILE A 100 -9.62 -8.60 11.20
C ILE A 100 -9.56 -9.57 10.02
N ARG A 101 -10.72 -9.77 9.39
CA ARG A 101 -10.86 -10.53 8.14
C ARG A 101 -11.21 -9.55 7.02
N LEU A 102 -10.35 -9.48 6.01
CA LEU A 102 -10.52 -8.55 4.90
C LEU A 102 -10.47 -9.32 3.57
N PRO A 103 -11.47 -9.18 2.68
CA PRO A 103 -11.36 -9.72 1.33
C PRO A 103 -10.23 -9.00 0.57
N ILE A 104 -9.37 -9.78 -0.07
CA ILE A 104 -8.31 -9.31 -0.96
C ILE A 104 -8.44 -10.01 -2.31
N SER A 105 -7.92 -9.39 -3.36
CA SER A 105 -8.04 -9.92 -4.73
C SER A 105 -6.75 -9.76 -5.52
N LEU A 106 -6.67 -10.45 -6.66
CA LEU A 106 -5.60 -10.27 -7.62
C LEU A 106 -6.01 -9.27 -8.69
N ALA A 107 -5.10 -8.34 -8.95
CA ALA A 107 -5.12 -7.49 -10.13
C ALA A 107 -4.10 -8.03 -11.14
N ALA A 108 -4.51 -8.20 -12.39
CA ALA A 108 -3.68 -8.75 -13.45
C ALA A 108 -3.65 -7.85 -14.69
N VAL A 109 -2.54 -7.89 -15.42
CA VAL A 109 -2.36 -7.22 -16.72
C VAL A 109 -1.73 -8.23 -17.67
N GLY A 110 -2.25 -8.30 -18.90
CA GLY A 110 -1.67 -9.12 -19.97
C GLY A 110 -1.84 -10.63 -19.79
N LEU A 111 -2.76 -11.09 -18.95
CA LEU A 111 -3.09 -12.50 -18.77
C LEU A 111 -4.40 -12.85 -19.49
N ASP A 112 -4.47 -14.07 -20.01
CA ASP A 112 -5.71 -14.67 -20.51
C ASP A 112 -6.69 -14.91 -19.34
N GLU A 113 -8.00 -15.00 -19.62
CA GLU A 113 -9.02 -15.22 -18.59
C GLU A 113 -8.89 -16.60 -17.91
N GLY A 114 -9.48 -16.73 -16.71
CA GLY A 114 -9.55 -18.00 -15.99
C GLY A 114 -8.29 -18.38 -15.20
N PHE A 115 -7.44 -17.42 -14.86
CA PHE A 115 -6.31 -17.66 -13.96
C PHE A 115 -6.77 -17.92 -12.53
N GLU A 116 -6.03 -18.79 -11.83
CA GLU A 116 -6.26 -19.11 -10.42
C GLU A 116 -4.97 -18.95 -9.63
N ALA A 117 -5.09 -18.76 -8.32
CA ALA A 117 -3.94 -18.61 -7.45
C ALA A 117 -4.02 -19.47 -6.19
N LEU A 118 -2.87 -20.03 -5.83
CA LEU A 118 -2.62 -20.62 -4.53
C LEU A 118 -2.12 -19.52 -3.60
N TRP A 119 -2.83 -19.33 -2.49
CA TRP A 119 -2.53 -18.28 -1.52
C TRP A 119 -1.75 -18.83 -0.32
N GLU A 120 -0.75 -18.07 0.12
CA GLU A 120 0.16 -18.41 1.21
C GLU A 120 0.32 -17.22 2.17
N GLY A 121 0.65 -17.51 3.43
CA GLY A 121 0.93 -16.50 4.46
C GLY A 121 -0.30 -16.13 5.29
N ALA A 122 -0.51 -14.83 5.52
CA ALA A 122 -1.53 -14.29 6.40
C ALA A 122 -2.95 -14.31 5.78
N VAL A 123 -3.37 -15.44 5.21
CA VAL A 123 -4.69 -15.63 4.59
C VAL A 123 -5.41 -16.82 5.21
N LEU A 124 -6.74 -16.85 5.10
CA LEU A 124 -7.50 -18.04 5.41
C LEU A 124 -7.23 -19.13 4.35
N PRO A 125 -7.02 -20.40 4.77
CA PRO A 125 -6.90 -21.51 3.83
C PRO A 125 -8.16 -21.63 2.98
N GLY A 126 -7.96 -21.94 1.69
CA GLY A 126 -9.05 -22.08 0.74
C GLY A 126 -8.59 -22.74 -0.56
N PRO A 127 -9.54 -23.09 -1.44
CA PRO A 127 -9.21 -23.59 -2.77
C PRO A 127 -8.50 -22.52 -3.61
N PRO A 128 -7.82 -22.91 -4.70
CA PRO A 128 -7.27 -21.95 -5.66
C PRO A 128 -8.33 -20.98 -6.15
N SER A 129 -8.03 -19.68 -6.11
CA SER A 129 -8.98 -18.63 -6.50
C SER A 129 -8.24 -17.33 -6.80
N SER A 130 -8.87 -16.44 -7.58
CA SER A 130 -8.38 -15.07 -7.79
C SER A 130 -8.63 -14.14 -6.59
N ARG A 131 -9.30 -14.64 -5.55
CA ARG A 131 -9.61 -13.92 -4.31
C ARG A 131 -9.21 -14.73 -3.09
N ALA A 132 -8.90 -14.04 -2.00
CA ALA A 132 -8.67 -14.65 -0.69
C ALA A 132 -9.21 -13.76 0.43
N THR A 133 -9.16 -14.27 1.65
CA THR A 133 -9.43 -13.46 2.84
C THR A 133 -8.15 -13.31 3.64
N LEU A 134 -7.64 -12.08 3.72
CA LEU A 134 -6.55 -11.71 4.63
C LEU A 134 -7.03 -11.92 6.07
N LEU A 135 -6.19 -12.59 6.87
CA LEU A 135 -6.37 -12.74 8.31
C LEU A 135 -5.30 -11.91 9.02
N ALA A 136 -5.64 -10.67 9.36
CA ALA A 136 -4.77 -9.78 10.12
C ALA A 136 -4.93 -10.05 11.63
N ARG A 137 -3.92 -10.69 12.23
CA ARG A 137 -3.91 -10.99 13.67
C ARG A 137 -3.28 -9.85 14.46
N PRO A 138 -3.75 -9.57 15.69
CA PRO A 138 -3.09 -8.60 16.55
C PRO A 138 -1.66 -9.07 16.91
N PRO A 139 -0.66 -8.17 16.90
CA PRO A 139 0.72 -8.55 17.20
C PRO A 139 0.94 -9.00 18.64
N GLU A 140 1.82 -9.97 18.85
CA GLU A 140 2.28 -10.29 20.20
C GLU A 140 3.23 -9.18 20.67
N GLY A 141 2.83 -8.42 21.71
CA GLY A 141 3.64 -7.34 22.27
C GLY A 141 3.49 -5.96 21.60
N LYS A 142 4.56 -5.15 21.65
CA LYS A 142 4.54 -3.72 21.24
C LYS A 142 5.18 -3.47 19.87
N THR A 143 5.72 -4.48 19.20
CA THR A 143 6.36 -4.32 17.90
C THR A 143 5.32 -4.16 16.79
N PRO A 144 5.52 -3.25 15.83
CA PRO A 144 4.78 -3.26 14.58
C PRO A 144 4.98 -4.61 13.89
N GLU A 145 3.87 -5.25 13.50
CA GLU A 145 3.91 -6.50 12.76
C GLU A 145 3.41 -6.27 11.34
N VAL A 146 3.80 -7.17 10.44
CA VAL A 146 3.44 -7.12 9.03
C VAL A 146 2.74 -8.43 8.67
N ALA A 147 1.51 -8.33 8.18
CA ALA A 147 0.85 -9.46 7.54
C ALA A 147 1.42 -9.65 6.12
N ARG A 148 2.17 -10.73 5.92
CA ARG A 148 2.74 -11.08 4.62
C ARG A 148 1.81 -12.01 3.89
N VAL A 149 1.47 -11.66 2.65
CA VAL A 149 0.63 -12.47 1.77
C VAL A 149 1.37 -12.74 0.47
N ARG A 150 1.29 -13.97 0.00
CA ARG A 150 1.83 -14.39 -1.29
C ARG A 150 0.77 -15.14 -2.07
N ALA A 151 0.74 -14.93 -3.39
CA ALA A 151 -0.11 -15.66 -4.31
C ALA A 151 0.76 -16.24 -5.44
N GLN A 152 0.72 -17.55 -5.62
CA GLN A 152 1.28 -18.23 -6.79
C GLN A 152 0.18 -18.42 -7.83
N VAL A 153 0.29 -17.69 -8.93
CA VAL A 153 -0.76 -17.57 -9.96
C VAL A 153 -0.42 -18.45 -11.14
N ARG A 154 -1.32 -19.38 -11.47
CA ARG A 154 -1.25 -20.19 -12.69
C ARG A 154 -2.09 -19.51 -13.75
N ALA A 155 -1.46 -19.09 -14.83
CA ALA A 155 -2.10 -18.30 -15.88
C ALA A 155 -1.66 -18.75 -17.27
N SER A 156 -2.27 -18.14 -18.28
CA SER A 156 -1.85 -18.24 -19.68
C SER A 156 -1.62 -16.83 -20.23
N VAL A 157 -0.64 -16.70 -21.12
CA VAL A 157 -0.36 -15.46 -21.87
C VAL A 157 -0.30 -15.84 -23.34
N LYS A 158 -1.24 -15.35 -24.15
CA LYS A 158 -1.32 -15.66 -25.58
C LYS A 158 -1.36 -17.18 -25.83
N GLY A 159 -2.09 -17.92 -24.99
CA GLY A 159 -2.21 -19.38 -25.06
C GLY A 159 -1.04 -20.18 -24.47
N GLN A 160 0.01 -19.54 -23.96
CA GLN A 160 1.13 -20.21 -23.30
C GLN A 160 1.01 -20.18 -21.78
N ARG A 161 1.06 -21.36 -21.15
CA ARG A 161 0.99 -21.48 -19.68
C ARG A 161 2.21 -20.87 -19.02
N CYS A 162 1.98 -20.11 -17.96
CA CYS A 162 3.03 -19.52 -17.13
C CYS A 162 2.64 -19.55 -15.64
N VAL A 163 3.63 -19.29 -14.79
CA VAL A 163 3.44 -19.11 -13.34
C VAL A 163 3.99 -17.76 -12.95
N LEU A 164 3.16 -16.96 -12.28
CA LEU A 164 3.53 -15.66 -11.74
C LEU A 164 3.41 -15.67 -10.22
N ILE A 165 4.13 -14.76 -9.56
CA ILE A 165 4.10 -14.62 -8.11
C ILE A 165 3.75 -13.18 -7.79
N ALA A 166 2.71 -12.99 -6.99
CA ALA A 166 2.42 -11.72 -6.35
C ALA A 166 2.69 -11.79 -4.84
N GLN A 167 3.16 -10.68 -4.28
CA GLN A 167 3.42 -10.53 -2.86
C GLN A 167 2.91 -9.17 -2.39
N ALA A 168 2.33 -9.15 -1.19
CA ALA A 168 1.92 -7.94 -0.50
C ALA A 168 2.28 -8.03 0.98
N GLN A 169 2.49 -6.86 1.57
CA GLN A 169 2.78 -6.68 2.97
C GLN A 169 1.81 -5.62 3.51
N VAL A 170 1.04 -5.98 4.52
CA VAL A 170 0.10 -5.08 5.18
C VAL A 170 0.64 -4.75 6.56
N ALA A 171 0.92 -3.48 6.82
CA ALA A 171 1.39 -3.03 8.13
C ALA A 171 0.25 -3.07 9.14
N LEU A 172 0.46 -3.74 10.28
CA LEU A 172 -0.54 -3.88 11.35
C LEU A 172 -0.23 -2.89 12.46
N ARG A 173 -1.09 -1.88 12.62
CA ARG A 173 -0.93 -0.78 13.58
C ARG A 173 -1.89 -0.96 14.75
N ARG A 174 -1.38 -0.85 15.96
CA ARG A 174 -2.20 -0.74 17.17
C ARG A 174 -2.38 0.72 17.52
N PRO A 175 -3.62 1.18 17.73
CA PRO A 175 -3.86 2.55 18.10
C PRO A 175 -3.34 2.85 19.50
N SER A 176 -2.78 4.04 19.68
CA SER A 176 -2.36 4.59 20.96
C SER A 176 -2.67 6.08 20.97
N VAL A 177 -3.23 6.57 22.07
CA VAL A 177 -3.44 8.00 22.26
C VAL A 177 -2.67 8.45 23.49
N VAL A 178 -1.76 9.41 23.28
CA VAL A 178 -1.07 10.11 24.37
C VAL A 178 -1.84 11.37 24.68
N VAL A 179 -2.14 11.58 25.96
CA VAL A 179 -2.94 12.71 26.43
C VAL A 179 -2.03 13.62 27.25
N SER A 180 -2.07 14.92 26.98
CA SER A 180 -1.36 15.91 27.79
C SER A 180 -1.90 15.98 29.22
N ASP A 181 -1.08 16.49 30.14
CA ASP A 181 -1.45 16.61 31.55
C ASP A 181 -2.70 17.48 31.78
N ASP A 182 -2.87 18.54 30.97
CA ASP A 182 -4.04 19.42 30.99
C ASP A 182 -5.28 18.82 30.27
N ARG A 183 -5.14 17.65 29.65
CA ARG A 183 -6.17 16.92 28.89
C ARG A 183 -6.77 17.70 27.72
N ARG A 184 -6.07 18.71 27.22
CA ARG A 184 -6.49 19.51 26.05
C ARG A 184 -5.84 19.06 24.75
N ARG A 185 -4.73 18.31 24.81
CA ARG A 185 -4.02 17.83 23.63
C ARG A 185 -3.98 16.31 23.64
N LEU A 186 -4.43 15.74 22.53
CA LEU A 186 -4.42 14.30 22.30
C LEU A 186 -3.60 14.02 21.05
N LEU A 187 -2.56 13.21 21.20
CA LEU A 187 -1.72 12.75 20.11
C LEU A 187 -2.12 11.32 19.76
N ALA A 188 -2.84 11.17 18.65
CA ALA A 188 -3.18 9.87 18.08
C ALA A 188 -2.00 9.34 17.25
N GLN A 189 -1.56 8.14 17.59
CA GLN A 189 -0.41 7.50 16.99
C GLN A 189 -0.55 5.97 17.04
N ASP A 190 0.36 5.27 16.40
CA ASP A 190 0.51 3.84 16.59
C ASP A 190 1.42 3.50 17.79
N GLN A 191 1.54 2.20 18.10
CA GLN A 191 2.38 1.71 19.18
C GLN A 191 3.88 2.02 19.02
N SER A 192 4.33 2.40 17.82
CA SER A 192 5.71 2.83 17.54
C SER A 192 5.91 4.34 17.59
N GLY A 193 4.83 5.10 17.87
CA GLY A 193 4.85 6.56 17.90
C GLY A 193 4.69 7.20 16.52
N ARG A 194 4.28 6.45 15.49
CA ARG A 194 3.99 7.05 14.19
C ARG A 194 2.64 7.78 14.25
N PRO A 195 2.57 9.06 13.83
CA PRO A 195 1.33 9.83 13.77
C PRO A 195 0.21 9.14 12.99
N ALA A 196 -0.99 9.15 13.56
CA ALA A 196 -2.23 8.79 12.88
C ALA A 196 -2.88 10.06 12.34
N VAL A 197 -2.64 10.41 11.07
CA VAL A 197 -3.11 11.67 10.45
C VAL A 197 -4.37 11.42 9.63
N GLY A 198 -5.38 12.30 9.77
CA GLY A 198 -6.66 12.16 9.05
C GLY A 198 -7.51 10.98 9.54
N CYS A 199 -7.21 10.46 10.73
CA CYS A 199 -7.93 9.34 11.35
C CYS A 199 -9.05 9.85 12.24
N ARG A 200 -10.08 9.03 12.42
CA ARG A 200 -11.20 9.29 13.32
C ARG A 200 -10.82 8.99 14.77
N LEU A 201 -10.71 10.02 15.61
CA LEU A 201 -10.54 9.90 17.05
C LEU A 201 -11.88 10.13 17.77
N GLU A 202 -12.36 9.11 18.47
CA GLU A 202 -13.56 9.17 19.31
C GLU A 202 -13.16 9.43 20.77
N ILE A 203 -13.69 10.51 21.34
CA ILE A 203 -13.53 10.90 22.75
C ILE A 203 -14.90 10.79 23.41
N GLY A 204 -15.21 9.62 23.96
CA GLY A 204 -16.56 9.33 24.45
C GLY A 204 -17.57 9.30 23.29
N ALA A 205 -18.48 10.28 23.26
CA ALA A 205 -19.47 10.43 22.18
C ALA A 205 -19.02 11.40 21.07
N GLU A 206 -17.96 12.17 21.30
CA GLU A 206 -17.46 13.15 20.34
C GLU A 206 -16.51 12.50 19.34
N VAL A 207 -16.57 12.96 18.10
CA VAL A 207 -15.74 12.47 17.00
C VAL A 207 -14.92 13.63 16.46
N HIS A 208 -13.60 13.45 16.45
CA HIS A 208 -12.62 14.42 15.98
C HIS A 208 -11.79 13.81 14.86
N LEU A 209 -11.41 14.61 13.87
CA LEU A 209 -10.46 14.20 12.84
C LEU A 209 -9.05 14.61 13.27
N THR A 210 -8.10 13.68 13.25
CA THR A 210 -6.73 13.98 13.67
C THR A 210 -6.02 14.87 12.65
N GLY A 211 -5.41 15.95 13.13
CA GLY A 211 -4.69 16.91 12.31
C GLY A 211 -3.25 16.50 12.02
N THR A 212 -2.43 17.49 11.66
CA THR A 212 -0.99 17.31 11.43
C THR A 212 -0.31 16.66 12.63
N GLY A 213 0.54 15.67 12.38
CA GLY A 213 1.20 14.92 13.45
C GLY A 213 0.27 14.06 14.29
N GLY A 214 -1.00 13.89 13.91
CA GLY A 214 -2.00 13.12 14.66
C GLY A 214 -2.58 13.87 15.85
N LEU A 215 -2.39 15.19 15.91
CA LEU A 215 -2.83 16.01 17.03
C LEU A 215 -4.33 16.35 16.93
N VAL A 216 -5.00 16.32 18.07
CA VAL A 216 -6.32 16.93 18.31
C VAL A 216 -6.17 17.88 19.51
N GLU A 217 -6.53 19.14 19.29
CA GLU A 217 -6.59 20.16 20.34
C GLU A 217 -8.05 20.44 20.71
N LEU A 218 -8.35 20.38 22.00
CA LEU A 218 -9.68 20.61 22.55
C LEU A 218 -9.75 22.00 23.19
N GLU A 219 -10.86 22.70 23.01
CA GLU A 219 -11.12 23.98 23.66
C GLU A 219 -11.24 23.84 25.18
N VAL A 220 -11.79 22.71 25.63
CA VAL A 220 -12.05 22.37 27.04
C VAL A 220 -11.35 21.05 27.38
N PRO A 221 -10.82 20.88 28.62
CA PRO A 221 -10.19 19.62 29.02
C PRO A 221 -11.14 18.42 28.88
N ALA A 222 -10.64 17.33 28.30
CA ALA A 222 -11.41 16.10 28.19
C ALA A 222 -11.78 15.53 29.58
N PRO A 223 -13.00 15.00 29.76
CA PRO A 223 -13.40 14.41 31.02
C PRO A 223 -12.54 13.20 31.38
N SER A 224 -12.17 13.05 32.66
CA SER A 224 -11.32 11.95 33.13
C SER A 224 -12.01 10.59 32.98
N GLY A 225 -11.24 9.56 32.65
CA GLY A 225 -11.74 8.19 32.54
C GLY A 225 -12.49 7.86 31.25
N VAL A 226 -12.70 8.85 30.37
CA VAL A 226 -13.36 8.67 29.08
C VAL A 226 -12.55 7.71 28.20
N LEU A 227 -13.24 6.76 27.57
CA LEU A 227 -12.65 5.83 26.62
C LEU A 227 -12.29 6.56 25.32
N LEU A 228 -11.07 6.31 24.85
CA LEU A 228 -10.58 6.81 23.57
C LEU A 228 -10.62 5.67 22.56
N LYS A 229 -11.12 5.95 21.36
CA LYS A 229 -11.04 5.02 20.24
C LYS A 229 -10.46 5.71 19.02
N LEU A 230 -9.57 5.04 18.30
CA LEU A 230 -9.05 5.49 17.01
C LEU A 230 -9.55 4.53 15.94
N GLU A 231 -10.21 5.04 14.90
CA GLU A 231 -10.89 4.22 13.87
C GLU A 231 -11.85 3.19 14.47
N GLY A 232 -12.54 3.56 15.57
CA GLY A 232 -13.43 2.66 16.31
C GLY A 232 -12.74 1.64 17.21
N ILE A 233 -11.41 1.60 17.24
CA ILE A 233 -10.61 0.65 18.02
C ILE A 233 -10.16 1.29 19.34
N PRO A 234 -10.36 0.64 20.51
CA PRO A 234 -9.91 1.17 21.80
C PRO A 234 -8.41 1.52 21.79
N ALA A 235 -8.10 2.77 22.15
CA ALA A 235 -6.76 3.36 22.06
C ALA A 235 -6.23 3.93 23.38
N GLY A 236 -7.00 3.80 24.46
CA GLY A 236 -6.64 4.27 25.80
C GLY A 236 -7.83 4.86 26.54
N ARG A 237 -7.52 5.57 27.64
CA ARG A 237 -8.49 6.37 28.39
C ARG A 237 -7.86 7.70 28.77
N ILE A 238 -8.68 8.74 28.90
CA ILE A 238 -8.23 10.00 29.49
C ILE A 238 -7.77 9.72 30.93
N PRO A 239 -6.53 10.09 31.32
CA PRO A 239 -6.05 9.85 32.67
C PRO A 239 -6.92 10.59 33.70
N GLY A 240 -7.17 9.93 34.83
CA GLY A 240 -7.70 10.59 36.01
C GLY A 240 -6.61 11.42 36.68
N GLY A 241 -6.97 12.60 37.19
CA GLY A 241 -6.05 13.33 38.07
C GLY A 241 -5.64 12.43 39.23
N LYS A 242 -4.36 12.43 39.60
CA LYS A 242 -3.97 11.87 40.90
C LYS A 242 -4.76 12.63 41.99
N PRO A 243 -5.31 11.92 42.99
CA PRO A 243 -5.95 12.56 44.14
C PRO A 243 -4.98 13.52 44.85
#